data_AF-A0A7C3RCY5-F1
#
_entry.id   AF-A0A7C3RCY5-F1
#
_cell.length_a   1.000
_cell.length_b   1.000
_cell.length_c   1.000
_cell.angle_alpha   90.00
_cell.angle_beta   90.00
_cell.angle_gamma   90.00
#
_symmetry.space_group_name_H-M   'P 1'
#
loop_
_entity.id
_entity.type
_entity.pdbx_description
1 polymer ?
#
loop_
_entity_poly.entity_id
_entity_poly.type
_entity_poly.pdbx_seq_one_letter_code
_entity_poly.pdbx_strand_id
1 'polypeptide(L)'
;EELVGQPHNLIRHPFMPSAAFADLWKTVQSGNVWTGIVVNKTKNGGFYWVKTNVFPSRNPDGSTKYSSVRVMPSKEEVEDAIRVYPTL
;
A
#
# COMPACT_ATOMS: atom_id res chain seq x y z
N GLU A 1 -11.43 -13.50 7.42
CA GLU A 1 -11.29 -13.39 8.89
C GLU A 1 -9.86 -13.13 9.32
N GLU A 2 -8.88 -13.87 8.80
CA GLU A 2 -7.45 -13.78 9.21
C GLU A 2 -6.78 -12.40 9.10
N LEU A 3 -7.33 -11.46 8.31
CA LEU A 3 -6.78 -10.10 8.15
C LEU A 3 -7.52 -9.04 8.97
N VAL A 4 -8.68 -9.36 9.54
CA VAL A 4 -9.49 -8.39 10.29
C VAL A 4 -8.81 -8.14 11.64
N GLY A 5 -8.61 -6.86 11.98
CA GLY A 5 -7.91 -6.45 13.20
C GLY A 5 -6.39 -6.64 13.16
N GLN A 6 -5.84 -7.16 12.07
CA GLN A 6 -4.40 -7.33 11.90
C GLN A 6 -3.76 -6.05 11.33
N PRO A 7 -2.50 -5.77 11.69
CA PRO A 7 -1.77 -4.66 11.11
C PRO A 7 -1.53 -4.90 9.61
N HIS A 8 -1.61 -3.83 8.82
CA HIS A 8 -1.50 -3.92 7.35
C HIS A 8 -0.14 -4.47 6.86
N ASN A 9 0.90 -4.36 7.69
CA ASN A 9 2.24 -4.86 7.38
C ASN A 9 2.31 -6.40 7.30
N LEU A 10 1.28 -7.13 7.74
CA LEU A 10 1.22 -8.60 7.67
C LEU A 10 1.42 -9.11 6.23
N ILE A 11 0.89 -8.40 5.23
CA ILE A 11 0.99 -8.78 3.82
C ILE A 11 2.18 -8.12 3.10
N ARG A 12 3.05 -7.40 3.83
CA ARG A 12 4.16 -6.65 3.23
C ARG A 12 5.20 -7.60 2.64
N HIS A 13 5.59 -7.33 1.40
CA HIS A 13 6.71 -8.00 0.75
C HIS A 13 8.06 -7.33 1.11
N PRO A 14 9.16 -8.08 1.37
CA PRO A 14 10.49 -7.54 1.68
C PRO A 14 11.05 -6.60 0.63
N PHE A 15 10.64 -6.78 -0.63
CA PHE A 15 11.01 -5.90 -1.74
C PHE A 15 10.48 -4.46 -1.58
N MET A 16 9.43 -4.25 -0.77
CA MET A 16 8.91 -2.91 -0.54
C MET A 16 9.84 -2.11 0.38
N PRO A 17 10.36 -0.95 -0.05
CA PRO A 17 11.23 -0.12 0.78
C PRO A 17 10.44 0.47 1.95
N SER A 18 11.11 0.64 3.10
CA SER A 18 10.50 1.32 4.26
C SER A 18 10.11 2.75 3.95
N ALA A 19 10.87 3.42 3.08
CA ALA A 19 10.59 4.80 2.65
C ALA A 19 9.20 4.94 2.01
N ALA A 20 8.77 4.00 1.17
CA ALA A 20 7.45 4.05 0.52
C ALA A 20 6.30 4.00 1.52
N PHE A 21 6.42 3.20 2.60
CA PHE A 21 5.39 3.14 3.64
C PHE A 21 5.43 4.36 4.57
N ALA A 22 6.62 4.90 4.84
CA ALA A 22 6.75 6.14 5.58
C ALA A 22 6.07 7.30 4.82
N ASP A 23 6.29 7.37 3.51
CA ASP A 23 5.65 8.34 2.63
C ASP A 23 4.12 8.16 2.57
N LEU A 24 3.64 6.92 2.46
CA LEU A 24 2.22 6.59 2.55
C LEU A 24 1.59 7.16 3.81
N TRP A 25 2.13 6.82 4.98
CA TRP A 25 1.55 7.26 6.25
C TRP A 25 1.60 8.77 6.41
N LYS A 26 2.74 9.39 6.07
CA LYS A 26 2.89 10.85 6.08
C LYS A 26 1.83 11.54 5.21
N THR A 27 1.59 11.01 4.01
CA THR A 27 0.65 11.59 3.04
C THR A 27 -0.80 11.47 3.50
N VAL A 28 -1.23 10.28 3.94
CA VAL A 28 -2.63 10.08 4.31
C VAL A 28 -2.98 10.73 5.65
N GLN A 29 -2.01 10.80 6.57
CA GLN A 29 -2.19 11.52 7.84
C GLN A 29 -2.27 13.03 7.64
N SER A 30 -1.71 13.57 6.55
CA SER A 30 -1.83 15.00 6.21
C SER A 30 -3.13 15.34 5.48
N GLY A 31 -4.07 14.40 5.35
CA GLY A 31 -5.34 14.62 4.65
C GLY A 31 -5.30 14.37 3.14
N ASN A 32 -4.15 13.96 2.59
CA ASN A 32 -3.96 13.79 1.15
C ASN A 32 -4.16 12.34 0.68
N VAL A 33 -4.36 12.16 -0.62
CA VAL A 33 -4.39 10.84 -1.26
C VAL A 33 -2.97 10.41 -1.57
N TRP A 34 -2.62 9.18 -1.18
CA TRP A 34 -1.37 8.53 -1.57
C TRP A 34 -1.62 7.57 -2.72
N THR A 35 -0.77 7.60 -3.74
CA THR A 35 -0.80 6.65 -4.86
C THR A 35 0.58 6.01 -5.01
N GLY A 36 0.63 4.69 -5.11
CA GLY A 36 1.89 3.99 -5.33
C GLY A 36 1.72 2.54 -5.75
N ILE A 37 2.80 1.99 -6.31
CA ILE A 37 2.87 0.58 -6.71
C ILE A 37 3.31 -0.24 -5.50
N VAL A 38 2.56 -1.26 -5.13
CA VAL A 38 2.87 -2.09 -3.95
C VAL A 38 2.95 -3.54 -4.37
N VAL A 39 3.99 -4.23 -3.92
CA VAL A 39 4.06 -5.69 -3.96
C VAL A 39 3.70 -6.26 -2.59
N ASN A 40 2.72 -7.17 -2.57
CA ASN A 40 2.24 -7.84 -1.37
C ASN A 40 2.47 -9.34 -1.48
N LYS A 41 2.60 -10.00 -0.32
CA LYS A 41 2.64 -11.47 -0.23
C LYS A 41 1.24 -12.07 -0.24
N THR A 42 1.13 -13.27 -0.78
CA THR A 42 -0.03 -14.14 -0.57
C THR A 42 0.21 -15.05 0.64
N LYS A 43 -0.86 -15.61 1.20
CA LYS A 43 -0.79 -16.59 2.30
C LYS A 43 0.13 -17.78 1.98
N ASN A 44 0.17 -18.19 0.71
CA ASN A 44 0.90 -19.39 0.26
C ASN A 44 2.35 -19.07 -0.17
N GLY A 45 2.88 -17.90 0.16
CA GLY A 45 4.27 -17.52 -0.13
C GLY A 45 4.54 -16.92 -1.51
N GLY A 46 3.49 -16.74 -2.34
CA GLY A 46 3.58 -15.98 -3.58
C GLY A 46 3.54 -14.48 -3.35
N PHE A 47 3.52 -13.70 -4.43
CA PHE A 47 3.36 -12.25 -4.38
C PHE A 47 2.54 -11.72 -5.56
N TYR A 48 2.05 -10.49 -5.43
CA TYR A 48 1.31 -9.81 -6.48
C TYR A 48 1.51 -8.30 -6.39
N TRP A 49 1.42 -7.65 -7.55
CA TRP A 49 1.57 -6.22 -7.71
C TRP A 49 0.21 -5.53 -7.75
N VAL A 50 0.09 -4.38 -7.10
CA VAL A 50 -1.12 -3.55 -7.09
C VAL A 50 -0.76 -2.08 -7.24
N LYS A 51 -1.47 -1.36 -8.10
CA LYS A 51 -1.53 0.10 -8.03
C LYS A 51 -2.53 0.47 -6.94
N THR A 52 -2.05 1.17 -5.92
CA THR A 52 -2.80 1.41 -4.70
C THR A 52 -3.05 2.90 -4.53
N ASN A 53 -4.32 3.27 -4.32
CA ASN A 53 -4.71 4.59 -3.84
C ASN A 53 -5.17 4.46 -2.39
N VAL A 54 -4.58 5.21 -1.47
CA VAL A 54 -5.00 5.28 -0.06
C VAL A 54 -5.43 6.69 0.25
N PHE A 55 -6.59 6.84 0.86
CA PHE A 55 -7.13 8.16 1.20
C PHE A 55 -7.77 8.15 2.60
N PRO A 56 -7.65 9.27 3.33
CA PRO A 56 -8.39 9.47 4.56
C PRO A 56 -9.88 9.67 4.25
N SER A 57 -10.72 9.13 5.12
CA SER A 57 -12.16 9.33 5.11
C SER A 57 -12.68 9.32 6.56
N ARG A 58 -13.99 9.46 6.75
CA ARG A 58 -14.59 9.46 8.08
C ARG A 58 -15.54 8.28 8.28
N ASN A 59 -15.57 7.77 9.50
CA ASN A 59 -16.62 6.90 9.98
C ASN A 59 -17.91 7.70 10.23
N PRO A 60 -19.07 7.02 10.38
CA PRO A 60 -20.32 7.69 10.75
C PRO A 60 -20.25 8.49 12.06
N ASP A 61 -19.40 8.06 13.00
CA ASP A 61 -19.15 8.73 14.29
C ASP A 61 -18.18 9.93 14.18
N GLY A 62 -17.67 10.24 12.99
CA GLY A 62 -16.74 11.33 12.74
C GLY A 62 -15.26 10.96 12.94
N SER A 63 -14.92 9.76 13.41
CA SER A 63 -13.53 9.31 13.55
C SER A 63 -12.86 9.11 12.19
N THR A 64 -11.54 9.37 12.12
CA THR A 64 -10.74 9.18 10.90
C THR A 64 -10.58 7.69 10.60
N LYS A 65 -10.81 7.31 9.35
CA LYS A 65 -10.48 6.00 8.80
C LYS A 65 -9.66 6.16 7.52
N TYR A 66 -8.89 5.14 7.17
CA TYR A 66 -8.15 5.11 5.92
C TYR A 66 -8.73 4.03 5.02
N SER A 67 -8.98 4.36 3.76
CA SER A 67 -9.53 3.43 2.77
C SER A 67 -8.55 3.29 1.62
N SER A 68 -8.45 2.08 1.08
CA SER A 68 -7.54 1.75 -0.02
C SER A 68 -8.32 1.14 -1.18
N VAL A 69 -8.15 1.72 -2.37
CA VAL A 69 -8.62 1.16 -3.64
C VAL A 69 -7.41 0.65 -4.41
N ARG A 70 -7.51 -0.57 -4.94
CA ARG A 70 -6.42 -1.27 -5.60
C ARG A 70 -6.86 -1.76 -6.95
N VAL A 71 -6.00 -1.57 -7.93
CA VAL A 71 -6.20 -2.06 -9.30
C VAL A 71 -4.94 -2.78 -9.78
N MET A 72 -5.09 -3.58 -10.82
CA MET A 72 -3.96 -4.17 -11.51
C MET A 72 -3.09 -3.05 -12.10
N PRO A 73 -1.79 -3.00 -11.79
CA PRO A 73 -0.88 -2.03 -12.38
C PRO A 73 -0.55 -2.39 -13.83
N SER A 74 -0.11 -1.41 -14.61
CA SER A 74 0.46 -1.69 -15.93
C SER A 74 1.82 -2.41 -15.80
N LYS A 75 2.28 -3.02 -16.89
CA LYS A 75 3.62 -3.64 -16.93
C LYS A 75 4.72 -2.62 -16.69
N GLU A 76 4.61 -1.45 -17.31
CA GLU A 76 5.56 -0.34 -17.19
C GLU A 76 5.65 0.16 -15.73
N GLU A 77 4.51 0.33 -15.05
CA GLU A 77 4.48 0.72 -13.64
C GLU A 77 5.20 -0.28 -12.73
N VAL A 78 5.11 -1.58 -13.04
CA VAL A 78 5.81 -2.63 -12.30
C VAL A 78 7.31 -2.61 -12.60
N GLU A 79 7.70 -2.46 -13.87
CA GLU A 79 9.10 -2.39 -14.29
C GLU A 79 9.82 -1.19 -13.66
N ASP A 80 9.16 -0.03 -13.62
CA ASP A 80 9.67 1.16 -12.95
C ASP A 80 9.84 0.95 -11.45
N ALA A 81 8.85 0.33 -10.79
CA ALA A 81 8.94 0.00 -9.37
C ALA A 81 10.10 -0.97 -9.09
N ILE A 82 10.31 -1.98 -9.94
CA ILE A 82 11.42 -2.93 -9.82
C ILE A 82 12.77 -2.20 -9.92
N ARG A 83 12.87 -1.19 -10.79
CA ARG A 83 14.10 -0.40 -10.99
C ARG A 83 14.37 0.56 -9.83
N VAL A 84 13.34 1.20 -9.29
CA VAL A 84 13.48 2.27 -8.29
C VAL A 84 13.55 1.74 -6.86
N TYR A 85 12.76 0.74 -6.49
CA TYR A 85 12.63 0.33 -5.09
C TYR A 85 13.92 -0.14 -4.42
N PRO A 86 14.86 -0.82 -5.10
CA PRO A 86 16.15 -1.16 -4.51
C PRO A 86 17.05 0.03 -4.18
N THR A 87 16.74 1.24 -4.68
CA THR A 87 17.53 2.46 -4.43
C THR A 87 16.97 3.32 -3.30
N LEU A 88 15.85 2.90 -2.68
CA LEU A 88 15.11 3.61 -1.64
C LEU A 88 15.25 2.99 -0.24
#